data_AF-A0A840FB93-F1
#
_entry.id   AF-A0A840FB93-F1
#
_cell.length_a   1.000
_cell.length_b   1.000
_cell.length_c   1.000
_cell.angle_alpha   90.00
_cell.angle_beta   90.00
_cell.angle_gamma   90.00
#
_symmetry.space_group_name_H-M   'P 1'
#
loop_
_entity.id
_entity.type
_entity.pdbx_description
1 polymer ?
#
loop_
_entity_poly.entity_id
_entity_poly.type
_entity_poly.pdbx_seq_one_letter_code
_entity_poly.pdbx_strand_id
1 'polypeptide(L)' 'MRREIWFYKLLWSYIPCHWKGWAVIAAAVCFVDLGSSLGQSTLDHFGYPEADWVPFLLLFFPAWIALLVIAKRHS' A
#
# COMPACT_ATOMS: atom_id res chain seq x y z
N MET A 1 0.57 -25.52 -14.00
CA MET A 1 1.02 -24.18 -14.45
C MET A 1 2.14 -23.72 -13.53
N ARG A 2 3.32 -23.32 -14.04
CA ARG A 2 4.37 -22.75 -13.18
C ARG A 2 3.85 -21.43 -12.59
N ARG A 3 3.77 -21.34 -11.26
CA ARG A 3 3.39 -20.11 -10.57
C ARG A 3 4.54 -19.12 -10.69
N GLU A 4 4.28 -17.93 -11.20
CA GLU A 4 5.27 -16.86 -11.30
C GLU A 4 5.49 -16.27 -9.91
N ILE A 5 6.74 -16.31 -9.43
CA ILE A 5 7.14 -15.81 -8.11
C ILE A 5 7.44 -14.33 -8.26
N TRP A 6 6.73 -13.49 -7.51
CA TRP A 6 6.94 -12.04 -7.49
C TRP A 6 7.69 -11.59 -6.23
N PHE A 7 7.61 -12.38 -5.15
CA PHE A 7 8.22 -12.06 -3.86
C PHE A 7 8.96 -13.27 -3.29
N TYR A 8 10.12 -13.05 -2.66
CA TYR A 8 10.73 -14.02 -1.77
C TYR A 8 10.31 -13.76 -0.33
N LYS A 9 9.91 -14.80 0.39
CA LYS A 9 9.68 -14.69 1.83
C LYS A 9 11.01 -14.83 2.57
N LEU A 10 11.47 -13.75 3.19
CA LEU A 10 12.65 -13.71 4.04
C LEU A 10 12.20 -13.46 5.49
N LEU A 11 12.34 -14.46 6.35
CA LEU A 11 11.84 -14.42 7.74
C LEU A 11 10.34 -14.06 7.78
N TRP A 12 10.02 -12.88 8.31
CA TRP A 12 8.68 -12.32 8.46
C TRP A 12 8.30 -11.32 7.35
N SER A 13 9.19 -11.11 6.37
CA SER A 13 9.04 -10.10 5.32
C SER A 13 8.94 -10.74 3.93
N TYR A 14 8.35 -10.00 2.99
CA TYR A 14 8.30 -10.37 1.58
C TYR A 14 9.12 -9.37 0.77
N ILE A 15 10.15 -9.85 0.08
CA ILE A 15 11.07 -9.04 -0.72
C ILE A 15 10.70 -9.21 -2.19
N PRO A 16 10.38 -8.13 -2.93
CA PRO A 16 10.07 -8.22 -4.35
C PRO A 16 11.29 -8.74 -5.14
N CYS A 17 11.10 -9.80 -5.91
CA CYS A 17 12.13 -10.40 -6.77
C CYS A 17 11.79 -10.31 -8.27
N HIS A 18 10.60 -9.79 -8.58
CA HIS A 18 10.11 -9.61 -9.95
C HIS A 18 9.58 -8.19 -10.13
N TRP A 19 9.60 -7.68 -11.36
CA TRP A 19 9.09 -6.33 -11.67
C TRP A 19 7.63 -6.14 -11.25
N LYS A 20 6.81 -7.20 -11.32
CA LYS A 20 5.40 -7.18 -10.86
C LYS A 20 5.29 -6.95 -9.36
N GLY A 21 6.21 -7.48 -8.56
CA GLY A 21 6.25 -7.23 -7.11
C GLY A 21 6.54 -5.76 -6.82
N TRP A 22 7.52 -5.18 -7.51
CA TRP A 22 7.81 -3.74 -7.45
C TRP A 22 6.64 -2.88 -7.92
N ALA A 23 5.98 -3.25 -9.02
CA ALA A 23 4.83 -2.53 -9.54
C ALA A 23 3.66 -2.51 -8.54
N VAL A 24 3.40 -3.64 -7.85
CA VAL A 24 2.35 -3.71 -6.83
C VAL A 24 2.69 -2.85 -5.61
N ILE A 25 3.95 -2.86 -5.15
CA ILE A 25 4.40 -1.97 -4.06
C ILE A 25 4.25 -0.51 -4.46
N ALA A 26 4.72 -0.14 -5.65
CA ALA A 26 4.61 1.23 -6.16
C ALA A 26 3.15 1.68 -6.27
N ALA A 27 2.27 0.82 -6.78
CA ALA A 27 0.84 1.11 -6.88
C ALA A 27 0.21 1.35 -5.49
N ALA A 28 0.57 0.55 -4.49
CA ALA A 28 0.08 0.74 -3.13
C ALA A 28 0.58 2.04 -2.49
N VAL A 29 1.86 2.38 -2.67
CA VAL A 29 2.43 3.65 -2.18
C VAL A 29 1.73 4.84 -2.85
N CYS A 30 1.62 4.85 -4.17
CA CYS A 30 0.93 5.91 -4.89
C CYS A 30 -0.54 6.04 -4.50
N PHE A 31 -1.23 4.92 -4.28
CA PHE A 31 -2.62 4.92 -3.82
C PHE A 31 -2.77 5.57 -2.45
N VAL A 32 -1.93 5.19 -1.48
CA VAL A 32 -1.96 5.77 -0.13
C VAL A 32 -1.60 7.26 -0.17
N ASP A 33 -0.56 7.63 -0.91
CA ASP A 33 -0.08 9.02 -0.98
C ASP A 33 -1.11 9.96 -1.63
N LEU A 34 -1.61 9.59 -2.81
CA LEU A 34 -2.64 10.36 -3.51
C LEU A 34 -3.95 10.41 -2.71
N GLY A 35 -4.38 9.27 -2.17
CA GLY A 35 -5.61 9.22 -1.38
C GLY A 35 -5.49 10.03 -0.08
N SER A 36 -4.32 10.02 0.57
CA SER A 36 -4.10 10.81 1.78
C SER A 36 -4.05 12.30 1.47
N SER A 37 -3.41 12.70 0.37
CA SER A 37 -3.36 14.10 -0.08
C SER A 37 -4.75 14.63 -0.42
N LEU A 38 -5.58 13.84 -1.11
CA LEU A 38 -6.97 14.20 -1.42
C LEU A 38 -7.85 14.21 -0.18
N GLY A 39 -7.67 13.25 0.72
CA GLY A 39 -8.35 13.21 2.01
C GLY A 39 -8.02 14.44 2.84
N GLN A 40 -6.75 14.83 2.89
CA GLN A 40 -6.33 16.03 3.61
C GLN A 40 -6.93 17.30 3.01
N SER A 41 -6.86 17.46 1.68
CA SER A 41 -7.47 18.61 1.02
C SER A 41 -8.98 18.70 1.30
N THR A 42 -9.65 17.56 1.48
CA THR A 42 -11.07 17.51 1.86
C THR A 42 -11.25 17.95 3.32
N LEU A 43 -10.44 17.44 4.25
CA LEU A 43 -10.51 17.83 5.66
C LEU A 43 -10.21 19.32 5.87
N ASP A 44 -9.22 19.86 5.16
CA ASP A 44 -8.90 21.28 5.16
C ASP A 44 -10.12 22.10 4.70
N HIS A 45 -10.81 21.67 3.65
CA HIS A 45 -12.02 22.32 3.15
C HIS A 45 -13.16 22.33 4.18
N PHE A 46 -13.27 21.30 5.02
CA PHE A 46 -14.28 21.20 6.08
C PHE A 46 -13.83 21.80 7.43
N GLY A 47 -12.65 22.42 7.50
CA GLY A 47 -12.16 23.09 8.70
C GLY A 47 -11.50 22.16 9.72
N TYR A 48 -11.00 21.00 9.30
CA TYR A 48 -10.29 20.03 10.14
C TYR A 48 -8.82 19.84 9.72
N PRO A 49 -7.99 20.90 9.70
CA PRO A 49 -6.60 20.80 9.24
C PRO A 49 -5.71 19.91 10.13
N GLU A 50 -6.05 19.80 11.42
CA GLU A 50 -5.31 19.02 12.43
C GLU A 50 -5.58 17.49 12.35
N ALA A 51 -6.46 17.05 11.45
CA ALA A 51 -6.82 15.63 11.27
C ALA A 51 -6.00 14.91 10.18
N ASP A 52 -4.79 15.39 9.92
CA ASP A 52 -3.89 14.97 8.82
C ASP A 52 -3.46 13.51 8.84
N TRP A 53 -3.39 12.93 10.01
CA TRP A 53 -3.10 11.51 10.20
C TRP A 53 -4.27 10.59 9.82
N VAL A 54 -5.52 11.09 9.79
CA VAL A 54 -6.72 10.25 9.60
C VAL A 54 -6.76 9.62 8.19
N PRO A 55 -6.63 10.39 7.08
CA PRO A 55 -6.63 9.82 5.75
C PRO A 55 -5.51 8.79 5.56
N PHE A 56 -4.32 9.07 6.09
CA PHE A 56 -3.19 8.17 6.02
C PHE A 56 -3.48 6.84 6.71
N LEU A 57 -3.94 6.82 7.96
CA LEU A 57 -4.22 5.57 8.66
C LEU A 57 -5.33 4.75 7.99
N LEU A 58 -6.39 5.43 7.51
CA LEU A 58 -7.51 4.76 6.85
C LEU A 58 -7.11 4.09 5.54
N LEU A 59 -6.10 4.61 4.83
CA LEU A 59 -5.64 4.06 3.55
C LEU A 59 -4.45 3.12 3.71
N PHE A 60 -3.51 3.44 4.61
CA PHE A 60 -2.29 2.68 4.81
C PHE A 60 -2.55 1.25 5.29
N PHE A 61 -3.37 1.06 6.33
CA PHE A 61 -3.60 -0.28 6.87
C PHE A 61 -4.28 -1.23 5.85
N PRO A 62 -5.36 -0.84 5.15
CA PRO A 62 -5.94 -1.69 4.12
C PRO A 62 -4.97 -1.97 2.97
N ALA A 63 -4.22 -0.96 2.50
CA ALA A 63 -3.22 -1.15 1.44
C ALA A 63 -2.11 -2.11 1.88
N TRP A 64 -1.65 -2.00 3.11
CA TRP A 64 -0.63 -2.90 3.68
C TRP A 64 -1.14 -4.34 3.82
N ILE A 65 -2.36 -4.55 4.31
CA ILE A 65 -2.96 -5.88 4.38
C ILE A 65 -3.12 -6.49 2.98
N ALA A 66 -3.59 -5.70 2.00
CA ALA A 66 -3.71 -6.14 0.62
C ALA A 66 -2.33 -6.53 0.04
N LEU A 67 -1.29 -5.74 0.30
CA LEU A 67 0.09 -6.07 -0.08
C LEU A 67 0.55 -7.40 0.50
N LEU A 68 0.30 -7.65 1.79
CA LEU A 68 0.67 -8.92 2.43
C LEU A 68 -0.07 -10.12 1.82
N VAL A 69 -1.36 -9.95 1.49
CA VAL A 69 -2.16 -10.99 0.83
C VAL A 69 -1.61 -11.30 -0.57
N ILE A 70 -1.31 -10.27 -1.36
CA ILE A 70 -0.72 -10.43 -2.70
C ILE A 70 0.66 -11.07 -2.59
N ALA A 71 1.50 -10.58 -1.68
CA ALA A 71 2.84 -11.09 -1.49
C ALA A 71 2.83 -12.57 -1.09
N LYS A 72 1.98 -12.97 -0.13
CA LYS A 72 1.79 -14.38 0.25
C LYS A 72 1.26 -15.25 -0.89
N ARG A 73 0.44 -14.70 -1.78
CA ARG A 73 -0.09 -15.42 -2.95
C ARG A 73 0.97 -15.59 -4.05
N HIS A 74 1.90 -14.66 -4.16
CA HIS A 74 2.91 -14.61 -5.21
C HIS A 74 4.33 -14.84 -4.69
N SER A 75 4.45 -15.44 -3.50
CA SER A 75 5.67 -16.01 -2.92
C SER A 75 5.76 -17.51 -3.14
#